data_AF-A0AAU0M621-F1
#
_entry.id   AF-A0AAU0M621-F1
#
_cell.length_a   1.000
_cell.length_b   1.000
_cell.length_c   1.000
_cell.angle_alpha   90.00
_cell.angle_beta   90.00
_cell.angle_gamma   90.00
#
_symmetry.space_group_name_H-M   'P 1'
#
loop_
_entity.id
_entity.type
_entity.pdbx_description
1 polymer ?
#
loop_
_entity_poly.entity_id
_entity_poly.type
_entity_poly.pdbx_seq_one_letter_code
_entity_poly.pdbx_strand_id
1 'polypeptide(L)'
;MDVSETLKKAWTAVEDAGLPEKLQEVAFREAVRLLVPAQVVAAASAAAPRTSGQSGKSGATSGSTGSGTSGGGSNGDGSKITEAESTILDKVEQHTAVSREKLEELVYLDDGVLKVSLPGIKLGKNNADKTRAIAQILTIVRGFGLDEDETSLELVRAEAQRLKCYDSANFSAQVKALNGYLITGSGANRRIRAKSGGINGFPAFVDSLLSES
;
A
#
# COMPACT_ATOMS: atom_id res chain seq x y z
N MET A 1 20.53 25.18 13.14
CA MET A 1 20.73 25.62 11.75
C MET A 1 19.54 26.44 11.37
N ASP A 2 19.76 27.60 10.78
CA ASP A 2 18.68 28.40 10.19
C ASP A 2 18.17 27.68 8.93
N VAL A 3 16.86 27.68 8.70
CA VAL A 3 16.24 27.02 7.54
C VAL A 3 16.86 27.53 6.24
N SER A 4 17.20 28.82 6.18
CA SER A 4 17.83 29.45 5.02
C SER A 4 19.22 28.89 4.73
N GLU A 5 19.98 28.50 5.76
CA GLU A 5 21.30 27.89 5.60
C GLU A 5 21.19 26.44 5.12
N THR A 6 20.20 25.69 5.60
CA THR A 6 19.92 24.32 5.15
C THR A 6 19.52 24.29 3.68
N LEU A 7 18.65 25.21 3.25
CA LEU A 7 18.22 25.31 1.85
C LEU A 7 19.39 25.69 0.93
N LYS A 8 20.24 26.63 1.34
CA LYS A 8 21.44 26.99 0.56
C LYS A 8 22.39 25.81 0.39
N LYS A 9 22.67 25.07 1.47
CA LYS A 9 23.54 23.88 1.40
C LYS A 9 22.95 22.77 0.54
N ALA A 10 21.65 22.54 0.65
CA ALA A 10 20.97 21.56 -0.18
C ALA A 10 21.01 21.93 -1.66
N TRP A 11 20.83 23.22 -1.99
CA TRP A 11 20.88 23.70 -3.37
C TRP A 11 22.30 23.58 -3.96
N THR A 12 23.33 24.01 -3.23
CA THR A 12 24.72 23.87 -3.67
C THR A 12 25.10 22.41 -3.91
N ALA A 13 24.64 21.48 -3.06
CA ALA A 13 24.89 20.05 -3.27
C ALA A 13 24.25 19.49 -4.55
N VAL A 14 23.12 20.06 -4.99
CA VAL A 14 22.44 19.66 -6.24
C VAL A 14 23.16 20.23 -7.46
N GLU A 15 23.65 21.48 -7.37
CA GLU A 15 24.44 22.11 -8.43
C GLU A 15 25.78 21.40 -8.63
N ASP A 16 26.50 21.10 -7.54
CA ASP A 16 27.78 20.38 -7.57
C ASP A 16 27.65 18.95 -8.14
N ALA A 17 26.49 18.32 -7.97
CA ALA A 17 26.21 16.98 -8.48
C ALA A 17 26.00 16.95 -10.01
N GLY A 18 25.88 18.10 -10.68
CA GLY A 18 25.77 18.18 -12.14
C GLY A 18 24.57 17.44 -12.73
N LEU A 19 23.46 17.37 -11.97
CA LEU A 19 22.30 16.57 -12.34
C LEU A 19 21.49 17.25 -13.47
N PRO A 20 20.90 16.47 -14.39
CA PRO A 20 19.94 16.98 -15.36
C PRO A 20 18.78 17.71 -14.68
N GLU A 21 18.30 18.81 -15.27
CA GLU A 21 17.29 19.71 -14.69
C GLU A 21 16.03 18.98 -14.21
N LYS A 22 15.60 17.94 -14.94
CA LYS A 22 14.46 17.09 -14.58
C LYS A 22 14.60 16.35 -13.25
N LEU A 23 15.83 16.18 -12.75
CA LEU A 23 16.15 15.45 -11.51
C LEU A 23 16.56 16.38 -10.37
N GLN A 24 16.81 17.67 -10.64
CA GLN A 24 17.27 18.63 -9.64
C GLN A 24 16.23 18.85 -8.54
N GLU A 25 14.93 18.86 -8.89
CA GLU A 25 13.86 19.01 -7.91
C GLU A 25 13.82 17.86 -6.91
N VAL A 26 13.97 16.62 -7.39
CA VAL A 26 13.96 15.42 -6.55
C VAL A 26 15.21 15.37 -5.67
N ALA A 27 16.37 15.65 -6.27
CA ALA A 27 17.65 15.67 -5.55
C ALA A 27 17.68 16.75 -4.47
N PHE A 28 17.08 17.92 -4.71
CA PHE A 28 16.99 18.99 -3.73
C PHE A 28 16.16 18.59 -2.51
N ARG A 29 14.99 17.97 -2.74
CA ARG A 29 14.13 17.49 -1.65
C ARG A 29 14.86 16.46 -0.76
N GLU A 30 15.60 15.53 -1.36
CA GLU A 30 16.39 14.55 -0.61
C GLU A 30 17.59 15.19 0.11
N ALA A 31 18.27 16.15 -0.52
CA ALA A 31 19.37 16.87 0.12
C ALA A 31 18.90 17.65 1.36
N VAL A 32 17.74 18.33 1.29
CA VAL A 32 17.14 18.99 2.46
C VAL A 32 16.82 17.97 3.55
N ARG A 33 16.25 16.82 3.20
CA ARG A 33 15.93 15.75 4.16
C ARG A 33 17.16 15.21 4.88
N LEU A 34 18.30 15.09 4.18
CA LEU A 34 19.56 14.63 4.76
C LEU A 34 20.23 15.69 5.65
N LEU A 35 20.08 16.97 5.32
CA LEU A 35 20.69 18.08 6.05
C LEU A 35 19.90 18.50 7.31
N VAL A 36 18.62 18.17 7.39
CA VAL A 36 17.83 18.36 8.60
C VAL A 36 18.10 17.18 9.54
N PRO A 37 18.77 17.36 10.69
CA PRO A 37 18.93 16.29 11.65
C PRO A 37 17.54 15.87 12.14
N ALA A 38 17.16 14.62 11.89
CA ALA A 38 16.02 14.00 12.52
C ALA A 38 16.22 14.14 14.03
N GLN A 39 15.43 15.00 14.68
CA GLN A 39 15.39 15.04 16.14
C GLN A 39 14.89 13.67 16.60
N VAL A 40 15.84 12.85 17.02
CA VAL A 40 15.60 11.59 17.67
C VAL A 40 14.87 11.92 18.96
N VAL A 41 13.56 11.70 19.01
CA VAL A 41 12.81 11.72 20.26
C VAL A 41 13.25 10.48 21.04
N ALA A 42 14.35 10.63 21.76
CA ALA A 42 14.78 9.75 22.83
C ALA A 42 14.04 10.18 24.11
N ALA A 43 13.05 9.40 24.55
CA ALA A 43 12.51 9.43 25.90
C ALA A 43 11.73 8.13 26.11
N ALA A 44 11.81 7.36 27.20
CA ALA A 44 12.74 7.23 28.30
C ALA A 44 12.39 5.88 28.94
N SER A 45 13.39 5.11 29.39
CA SER A 45 13.17 3.97 30.28
C SER A 45 12.41 4.38 31.55
N ALA A 46 11.36 3.63 31.92
CA ALA A 46 10.82 3.62 33.28
C ALA A 46 10.31 2.23 33.67
N ALA A 47 11.19 1.53 34.41
CA ALA A 47 10.96 0.60 35.51
C ALA A 47 9.70 -0.27 35.59
N ALA A 48 9.94 -1.59 35.57
CA ALA A 48 9.04 -2.62 36.09
C ALA A 48 8.89 -2.57 37.62
N PRO A 49 7.75 -3.00 38.18
CA PRO A 49 7.68 -3.63 39.48
C PRO A 49 7.64 -5.16 39.33
N ARG A 50 8.51 -5.82 40.10
CA ARG A 50 8.60 -7.26 40.28
C ARG A 50 7.40 -7.76 41.09
N THR A 51 6.78 -8.87 40.69
CA THR A 51 6.10 -9.77 41.63
C THR A 51 6.40 -11.22 41.28
N SER A 52 6.97 -11.91 42.26
CA SER A 52 7.32 -13.31 42.36
C SER A 52 6.12 -14.26 42.40
N GLY A 53 6.26 -15.46 41.81
CA GLY A 53 5.40 -16.63 42.03
C GLY A 53 5.35 -17.52 40.78
N GLN A 54 6.28 -18.44 40.57
CA GLN A 54 6.34 -19.81 41.10
C GLN A 54 6.07 -20.86 39.99
N SER A 55 7.13 -21.61 39.68
CA SER A 55 7.18 -23.02 39.27
C SER A 55 6.49 -23.49 37.99
N GLY A 56 7.30 -23.98 37.02
CA GLY A 56 6.79 -24.83 35.95
C GLY A 56 7.75 -25.24 34.85
N LYS A 57 8.73 -26.09 35.17
CA LYS A 57 9.24 -27.20 34.35
C LYS A 57 10.07 -26.90 33.08
N SER A 58 11.29 -27.44 33.13
CA SER A 58 12.33 -27.50 32.11
C SER A 58 11.91 -28.11 30.78
N GLY A 59 12.45 -27.57 29.69
CA GLY A 59 12.50 -28.17 28.36
C GLY A 59 13.49 -27.39 27.49
N ALA A 60 14.75 -27.85 27.48
CA ALA A 60 15.81 -27.28 26.67
C ALA A 60 15.70 -27.78 25.22
N THR A 61 15.73 -26.86 24.25
CA THR A 61 16.27 -27.11 22.91
C THR A 61 17.00 -25.86 22.43
N SER A 62 18.29 -26.06 22.19
CA SER A 62 19.23 -25.12 21.59
C SER A 62 18.91 -24.94 20.10
N GLY A 63 19.05 -23.72 19.60
CA GLY A 63 18.86 -23.36 18.20
C GLY A 63 19.36 -21.94 17.92
N SER A 64 20.69 -21.80 17.84
CA SER A 64 21.37 -20.66 17.22
C SER A 64 21.06 -20.62 15.71
N THR A 65 20.83 -19.43 15.13
CA THR A 65 21.48 -18.87 13.90
C THR A 65 20.63 -17.76 13.23
N GLY A 66 21.28 -16.64 12.88
CA GLY A 66 20.89 -15.70 11.79
C GLY A 66 20.02 -14.51 12.23
N SER A 67 20.51 -13.28 12.37
CA SER A 67 21.02 -12.36 11.32
C SER A 67 20.08 -12.27 10.11
N GLY A 68 19.31 -11.18 10.04
CA GLY A 68 18.33 -10.91 8.99
C GLY A 68 17.92 -9.44 8.98
N THR A 69 18.74 -8.67 8.28
CA THR A 69 18.62 -7.28 7.81
C THR A 69 17.22 -6.90 7.29
N SER A 70 16.85 -5.64 7.53
CA SER A 70 16.09 -4.73 6.66
C SER A 70 14.77 -5.21 6.03
N GLY A 71 13.71 -4.51 6.41
CA GLY A 71 12.48 -4.41 5.64
C GLY A 71 11.60 -3.35 6.28
N GLY A 72 12.11 -2.12 6.35
CA GLY A 72 11.36 -0.96 6.84
C GLY A 72 10.12 -0.77 5.98
N GLY A 73 8.98 -1.19 6.52
CA GLY A 73 7.69 -1.08 5.86
C GLY A 73 7.42 0.36 5.48
N SER A 74 7.31 0.61 4.19
CA SER A 74 6.75 1.84 3.65
C SER A 74 5.33 1.97 4.19
N ASN A 75 5.12 2.96 5.06
CA ASN A 75 3.80 3.39 5.50
C ASN A 75 3.08 4.07 4.31
N GLY A 76 2.50 3.26 3.43
CA GLY A 76 1.61 3.71 2.34
C GLY A 76 0.16 3.88 2.78
N ASP A 77 -0.08 4.32 4.02
CA ASP A 77 -1.41 4.29 4.66
C ASP A 77 -2.25 5.56 4.44
N GLY A 78 -2.04 6.26 3.31
CA GLY A 78 -2.79 7.49 2.99
C GLY A 78 -1.96 8.62 2.38
N SER A 79 -0.71 8.36 2.02
CA SER A 79 0.08 9.32 1.24
C SER A 79 -0.63 9.60 -0.08
N LYS A 80 -0.92 10.88 -0.35
CA LYS A 80 -1.48 11.31 -1.63
C LYS A 80 -0.61 10.78 -2.75
N ILE A 81 -1.22 10.04 -3.67
CA ILE A 81 -0.57 9.56 -4.89
C ILE A 81 -0.15 10.79 -5.68
N THR A 82 1.16 10.90 -5.93
CA THR A 82 1.78 12.02 -6.66
C THR A 82 2.06 11.69 -8.12
N GLU A 83 2.01 10.41 -8.49
CA GLU A 83 2.12 9.95 -9.87
C GLU A 83 0.86 10.31 -10.65
N ALA A 84 1.03 10.67 -11.92
CA ALA A 84 -0.09 10.97 -12.81
C ALA A 84 -0.92 9.70 -13.06
N GLU A 85 -2.25 9.84 -13.08
CA GLU A 85 -3.18 8.73 -13.32
C GLU A 85 -2.81 7.92 -14.57
N SER A 86 -2.49 8.59 -15.68
CA SER A 86 -2.08 7.93 -16.91
C SER A 86 -0.87 7.01 -16.73
N THR A 87 0.12 7.42 -15.94
CA THR A 87 1.33 6.62 -15.69
C THR A 87 1.02 5.38 -14.85
N ILE A 88 0.11 5.51 -13.88
CA ILE A 88 -0.36 4.39 -13.06
C ILE A 88 -1.05 3.36 -13.95
N LEU A 89 -1.94 3.81 -14.83
CA LEU A 89 -2.68 2.92 -15.74
C LEU A 89 -1.75 2.24 -16.76
N ASP A 90 -0.79 2.97 -17.32
CA ASP A 90 0.18 2.41 -18.27
C ASP A 90 1.03 1.30 -17.64
N LYS A 91 1.45 1.45 -16.38
CA LYS A 91 2.16 0.39 -15.63
C LYS A 91 1.26 -0.83 -15.42
N VAL A 92 0.00 -0.62 -15.03
CA VAL A 92 -0.95 -1.72 -14.81
C VAL A 92 -1.23 -2.50 -16.10
N GLU A 93 -1.40 -1.81 -17.23
CA GLU A 93 -1.59 -2.43 -18.55
C GLU A 93 -0.41 -3.35 -18.92
N GLN A 94 0.82 -2.89 -18.73
CA GLN A 94 2.04 -3.67 -19.02
C GLN A 94 2.12 -4.98 -18.25
N HIS A 95 1.63 -5.02 -17.01
CA HIS A 95 1.75 -6.18 -16.13
C HIS A 95 0.52 -7.09 -16.12
N THR A 96 -0.66 -6.55 -16.41
CA THR A 96 -1.92 -7.30 -16.29
C THR A 96 -2.51 -7.69 -17.64
N ALA A 97 -2.06 -7.10 -18.75
CA ALA A 97 -2.66 -7.28 -20.08
C ALA A 97 -4.13 -6.84 -20.17
N VAL A 98 -4.57 -5.94 -19.27
CA VAL A 98 -5.85 -5.23 -19.37
C VAL A 98 -5.62 -3.94 -20.14
N SER A 99 -6.45 -3.69 -21.17
CA SER A 99 -6.31 -2.47 -21.97
C SER A 99 -6.55 -1.21 -21.15
N ARG A 100 -5.83 -0.15 -21.49
CA ARG A 100 -5.96 1.15 -20.84
C ARG A 100 -7.41 1.65 -20.75
N GLU A 101 -8.19 1.52 -21.82
CA GLU A 101 -9.60 1.93 -21.86
C GLU A 101 -10.45 1.25 -20.77
N LYS A 102 -10.21 -0.05 -20.52
CA LYS A 102 -10.92 -0.80 -19.47
C LYS A 102 -10.47 -0.37 -18.08
N LEU A 103 -9.20 -0.03 -17.92
CA LEU A 103 -8.65 0.46 -16.65
C LEU A 103 -9.20 1.85 -16.30
N GLU A 104 -9.34 2.74 -17.30
CA GLU A 104 -9.98 4.06 -17.15
C GLU A 104 -11.47 3.95 -16.76
N GLU A 105 -12.18 2.92 -17.23
CA GLU A 105 -13.55 2.64 -16.76
C GLU A 105 -13.59 1.99 -15.36
N LEU A 106 -12.51 1.34 -14.94
CA LEU A 106 -12.46 0.58 -13.69
C LEU A 106 -12.11 1.46 -12.48
N VAL A 107 -11.14 2.36 -12.63
CA VAL A 107 -10.57 3.18 -11.56
C VAL A 107 -10.28 4.59 -12.04
N TYR A 108 -10.24 5.52 -11.08
CA TYR A 108 -9.82 6.91 -11.31
C TYR A 108 -9.06 7.43 -10.10
N LEU A 109 -8.25 8.46 -10.31
CA LEU A 109 -7.53 9.14 -9.23
C LEU A 109 -8.27 10.41 -8.82
N ASP A 110 -8.65 10.51 -7.55
CA ASP A 110 -9.35 11.70 -7.01
C ASP A 110 -8.65 12.21 -5.76
N ASP A 111 -8.17 13.46 -5.82
CA ASP A 111 -7.34 14.12 -4.80
C ASP A 111 -6.16 13.24 -4.30
N GLY A 112 -5.54 12.51 -5.21
CA GLY A 112 -4.43 11.60 -4.89
C GLY A 112 -4.87 10.30 -4.21
N VAL A 113 -6.16 9.96 -4.25
CA VAL A 113 -6.70 8.69 -3.75
C VAL A 113 -7.28 7.89 -4.90
N LEU A 114 -6.77 6.66 -5.07
CA LEU A 114 -7.28 5.73 -6.07
C LEU A 114 -8.67 5.22 -5.66
N LYS A 115 -9.65 5.41 -6.55
CA LYS A 115 -11.05 5.01 -6.33
C LYS A 115 -11.55 4.13 -7.47
N VAL A 116 -12.55 3.32 -7.17
CA VAL A 116 -13.24 2.47 -8.14
C VAL A 116 -14.35 3.29 -8.82
N SER A 117 -14.31 3.38 -10.15
CA SER A 117 -15.29 4.13 -10.94
C SER A 117 -16.62 3.38 -11.09
N LEU A 118 -16.59 2.05 -11.00
CA LEU A 118 -17.77 1.22 -11.21
C LEU A 118 -18.84 1.39 -10.12
N PRO A 119 -20.13 1.46 -10.51
CA PRO A 119 -21.22 1.47 -9.55
C PRO A 119 -21.31 0.13 -8.82
N GLY A 120 -21.72 0.16 -7.55
CA GLY A 120 -21.80 -1.04 -6.72
C GLY A 120 -22.66 -2.18 -7.28
N ILE A 121 -23.55 -1.93 -8.25
CA ILE A 121 -24.34 -2.97 -8.92
C ILE A 121 -23.50 -3.83 -9.87
N LYS A 122 -22.49 -3.25 -10.53
CA LYS A 122 -21.57 -3.94 -11.45
C LYS A 122 -20.51 -4.74 -10.69
N LEU A 123 -20.19 -4.34 -9.45
CA LEU A 123 -19.16 -4.98 -8.63
C LEU A 123 -19.56 -6.35 -8.07
N GLY A 124 -20.84 -6.74 -8.16
CA GLY A 124 -21.29 -8.06 -7.76
C GLY A 124 -22.72 -8.08 -7.20
N LYS A 125 -23.24 -9.30 -7.03
CA LYS A 125 -24.65 -9.55 -6.68
C LYS A 125 -24.98 -9.24 -5.22
N ASN A 126 -24.00 -9.35 -4.32
CA ASN A 126 -24.15 -9.12 -2.89
C ASN A 126 -22.95 -8.34 -2.32
N ASN A 127 -23.04 -7.90 -1.06
CA ASN A 127 -21.97 -7.11 -0.42
C ASN A 127 -20.64 -7.86 -0.32
N ALA A 128 -20.66 -9.19 -0.22
CA ALA A 128 -19.44 -10.00 -0.19
C ALA A 128 -18.73 -9.99 -1.55
N ASP A 129 -19.47 -10.15 -2.64
CA ASP A 129 -18.92 -10.08 -4.00
C ASP A 129 -18.37 -8.67 -4.29
N LYS A 130 -19.12 -7.63 -3.94
CA LYS A 130 -18.69 -6.23 -4.10
C LYS A 130 -17.41 -5.93 -3.34
N THR A 131 -17.34 -6.34 -2.07
CA THR A 131 -16.15 -6.14 -1.23
C THR A 131 -14.93 -6.87 -1.81
N ARG A 132 -15.13 -8.10 -2.29
CA ARG A 132 -14.07 -8.87 -2.96
C ARG A 132 -13.62 -8.21 -4.26
N ALA A 133 -14.55 -7.70 -5.06
CA ALA A 133 -14.22 -7.00 -6.30
C ALA A 133 -13.36 -5.76 -6.03
N ILE A 134 -13.79 -4.91 -5.09
CA ILE A 134 -13.03 -3.71 -4.67
C ILE A 134 -11.63 -4.08 -4.20
N ALA A 135 -11.52 -5.12 -3.36
CA ALA A 135 -10.23 -5.57 -2.86
C ALA A 135 -9.29 -6.01 -3.98
N GLN A 136 -9.79 -6.78 -4.96
CA GLN A 136 -9.00 -7.24 -6.11
C GLN A 136 -8.53 -6.07 -6.97
N ILE A 137 -9.44 -5.17 -7.34
CA ILE A 137 -9.15 -3.99 -8.16
C ILE A 137 -8.07 -3.14 -7.51
N LEU A 138 -8.28 -2.72 -6.25
CA LEU A 138 -7.34 -1.85 -5.56
C LEU A 138 -5.98 -2.51 -5.35
N THR A 139 -5.96 -3.82 -5.04
CA THR A 139 -4.70 -4.54 -4.80
C THR A 139 -3.87 -4.65 -6.07
N ILE A 140 -4.49 -4.95 -7.21
CA ILE A 140 -3.77 -5.08 -8.48
C ILE A 140 -3.32 -3.72 -8.99
N VAL A 141 -4.21 -2.73 -9.00
CA VAL A 141 -3.90 -1.40 -9.54
C VAL A 141 -2.83 -0.71 -8.69
N ARG A 142 -2.88 -0.80 -7.35
CA ARG A 142 -1.80 -0.26 -6.51
C ARG A 142 -0.52 -1.08 -6.64
N GLY A 143 -0.65 -2.40 -6.73
CA GLY A 143 0.50 -3.30 -6.84
C GLY A 143 1.39 -3.02 -8.03
N PHE A 144 0.78 -2.83 -9.21
CA PHE A 144 1.54 -2.56 -10.43
C PHE A 144 1.62 -1.08 -10.77
N GLY A 145 0.60 -0.29 -10.45
CA GLY A 145 0.55 1.12 -10.79
C GLY A 145 1.38 2.01 -9.88
N LEU A 146 1.55 1.62 -8.61
CA LEU A 146 2.31 2.38 -7.60
C LEU A 146 3.53 1.62 -7.07
N ASP A 147 3.84 0.46 -7.66
CA ASP A 147 4.92 -0.43 -7.22
C ASP A 147 4.79 -0.82 -5.73
N GLU A 148 3.56 -0.92 -5.22
CA GLU A 148 3.26 -1.29 -3.83
C GLU A 148 3.15 -2.81 -3.64
N ASP A 149 4.07 -3.43 -2.90
CA ASP A 149 4.02 -4.89 -2.66
C ASP A 149 2.77 -5.39 -1.94
N GLU A 150 2.14 -4.55 -1.11
CA GLU A 150 0.94 -4.90 -0.35
C GLU A 150 0.00 -3.71 -0.18
N THR A 151 -1.30 -3.94 -0.31
CA THR A 151 -2.34 -2.92 -0.14
C THR A 151 -2.97 -2.99 1.24
N SER A 152 -3.16 -1.83 1.89
CA SER A 152 -3.83 -1.70 3.19
C SER A 152 -5.31 -2.11 3.12
N LEU A 153 -5.75 -2.96 4.06
CA LEU A 153 -7.19 -3.28 4.18
C LEU A 153 -8.03 -2.05 4.54
N GLU A 154 -7.41 -1.01 5.09
CA GLU A 154 -8.12 0.23 5.44
C GLU A 154 -8.59 0.97 4.19
N LEU A 155 -7.82 0.93 3.11
CA LEU A 155 -8.20 1.51 1.83
C LEU A 155 -9.38 0.76 1.21
N VAL A 156 -9.32 -0.57 1.23
CA VAL A 156 -10.43 -1.43 0.79
C VAL A 156 -11.70 -1.16 1.62
N ARG A 157 -11.54 -0.96 2.93
CA ARG A 157 -12.64 -0.62 3.85
C ARG A 157 -13.24 0.74 3.51
N ALA A 158 -12.42 1.77 3.37
CA ALA A 158 -12.86 3.12 3.03
C ALA A 158 -13.64 3.13 1.71
N GLU A 159 -13.14 2.38 0.72
CA GLU A 159 -13.79 2.29 -0.57
C GLU A 159 -15.11 1.49 -0.54
N ALA A 160 -15.15 0.39 0.20
CA ALA A 160 -16.40 -0.35 0.44
C ALA A 160 -17.45 0.50 1.17
N GLN A 161 -17.03 1.39 2.09
CA GLN A 161 -17.92 2.33 2.77
C GLN A 161 -18.46 3.39 1.80
N ARG A 162 -17.60 3.96 0.95
CA ARG A 162 -17.98 4.93 -0.09
C ARG A 162 -19.03 4.35 -1.04
N LEU A 163 -18.84 3.10 -1.44
CA LEU A 163 -19.75 2.35 -2.31
C LEU A 163 -20.96 1.73 -1.59
N LYS A 164 -21.11 2.01 -0.29
CA LYS A 164 -22.21 1.54 0.58
C LYS A 164 -22.39 0.02 0.57
N CYS A 165 -21.31 -0.74 0.40
CA CYS A 165 -21.31 -2.21 0.44
C CYS A 165 -20.50 -2.77 1.62
N TYR A 166 -20.04 -1.90 2.53
CA TYR A 166 -19.28 -2.31 3.71
C TYR A 166 -20.16 -3.06 4.72
N ASP A 167 -19.80 -4.31 4.97
CA ASP A 167 -20.39 -5.17 6.00
C ASP A 167 -19.35 -5.41 7.09
N SER A 168 -19.40 -4.63 8.17
CA SER A 168 -18.38 -4.68 9.24
C SER A 168 -18.27 -6.05 9.91
N ALA A 169 -19.38 -6.78 10.04
CA ALA A 169 -19.43 -8.09 10.68
C ALA A 169 -18.72 -9.15 9.83
N ASN A 170 -18.89 -9.10 8.50
CA ASN A 170 -18.38 -10.13 7.59
C ASN A 170 -17.15 -9.72 6.78
N PHE A 171 -16.76 -8.44 6.77
CA PHE A 171 -15.68 -7.90 5.94
C PHE A 171 -14.40 -8.73 6.01
N SER A 172 -13.95 -9.05 7.23
CA SER A 172 -12.73 -9.83 7.45
C SER A 172 -12.78 -11.21 6.81
N ALA A 173 -13.95 -11.88 6.87
CA ALA A 173 -14.18 -13.19 6.28
C ALA A 173 -14.28 -13.11 4.75
N GLN A 174 -14.95 -12.09 4.23
CA GLN A 174 -15.11 -11.85 2.79
C GLN A 174 -13.75 -11.61 2.12
N VAL A 175 -12.89 -10.78 2.73
CA VAL A 175 -11.54 -10.53 2.23
C VAL A 175 -10.68 -11.81 2.31
N LYS A 176 -10.79 -12.60 3.39
CA LYS A 176 -10.09 -13.90 3.50
C LYS A 176 -10.49 -14.92 2.43
N ALA A 177 -11.68 -14.80 1.86
CA ALA A 177 -12.16 -15.66 0.79
C ALA A 177 -11.68 -15.23 -0.61
N LEU A 178 -10.73 -14.27 -0.71
CA LEU A 178 -10.12 -13.87 -1.98
C LEU A 178 -9.18 -14.96 -2.51
N ASN A 179 -9.53 -15.52 -3.65
CA ASN A 179 -8.69 -16.51 -4.33
C ASN A 179 -7.55 -15.83 -5.09
N GLY A 180 -6.33 -16.35 -4.97
CA GLY A 180 -5.17 -15.78 -5.64
C GLY A 180 -4.55 -14.57 -4.93
N TYR A 181 -4.95 -14.31 -3.68
CA TYR A 181 -4.39 -13.24 -2.86
C TYR A 181 -3.86 -13.80 -1.53
N LEU A 182 -2.83 -13.16 -1.00
CA LEU A 182 -2.29 -13.44 0.32
C LEU A 182 -2.66 -12.29 1.25
N ILE A 183 -3.15 -12.61 2.44
CA ILE A 183 -3.39 -11.62 3.48
C ILE A 183 -2.38 -11.81 4.58
N THR A 184 -1.61 -10.76 4.85
CA THR A 184 -0.59 -10.69 5.89
C THR A 184 -1.00 -9.70 6.99
N GLY A 185 -0.34 -9.77 8.13
CA GLY A 185 -0.57 -8.87 9.27
C GLY A 185 -1.80 -9.18 10.13
N SER A 186 -2.06 -8.30 11.11
CA SER A 186 -3.13 -8.45 12.10
C SER A 186 -3.81 -7.10 12.39
N GLY A 187 -5.09 -7.12 12.77
CA GLY A 187 -5.86 -5.92 13.10
C GLY A 187 -5.90 -4.88 11.97
N ALA A 188 -5.48 -3.65 12.30
CA ALA A 188 -5.35 -2.52 11.37
C ALA A 188 -4.17 -2.67 10.40
N ASN A 189 -3.12 -3.41 10.80
CA ASN A 189 -1.93 -3.66 9.99
C ASN A 189 -2.13 -4.80 8.98
N ARG A 190 -3.37 -5.18 8.70
CA ARG A 190 -3.64 -6.21 7.68
C ARG A 190 -3.38 -5.62 6.30
N ARG A 191 -2.74 -6.43 5.47
CA ARG A 191 -2.39 -6.09 4.09
C ARG A 191 -2.79 -7.20 3.14
N ILE A 192 -3.08 -6.86 1.88
CA ILE A 192 -3.39 -7.80 0.80
C ILE A 192 -2.26 -7.73 -0.23
N ARG A 193 -1.75 -8.88 -0.65
CA ARG A 193 -0.81 -9.01 -1.77
C ARG A 193 -1.43 -9.89 -2.85
N ALA A 194 -1.35 -9.45 -4.10
CA ALA A 194 -1.71 -10.27 -5.24
C ALA A 194 -0.68 -11.38 -5.48
N LYS A 195 -1.13 -12.62 -5.70
CA LYS A 195 -0.29 -13.72 -6.18
C LYS A 195 -0.50 -13.94 -7.67
N SER A 196 0.34 -14.75 -8.29
CA SER A 196 0.25 -15.10 -9.72
C SER A 196 -1.17 -15.50 -10.16
N GLY A 197 -1.90 -16.26 -9.35
CA GLY A 197 -3.29 -16.63 -9.65
C GLY A 197 -4.26 -15.43 -9.71
N GLY A 198 -4.11 -14.44 -8.82
CA GLY A 198 -4.92 -13.22 -8.83
C GLY A 198 -4.54 -12.30 -9.99
N ILE A 199 -3.25 -12.20 -10.31
CA ILE A 199 -2.73 -11.39 -11.42
C ILE A 199 -3.20 -11.94 -12.76
N ASN A 200 -3.00 -13.24 -13.00
CA ASN A 200 -3.37 -13.89 -14.27
C ASN A 200 -4.89 -13.96 -14.49
N GLY A 201 -5.67 -14.01 -13.40
CA GLY A 201 -7.13 -14.01 -13.46
C GLY A 201 -7.74 -12.62 -13.62
N PHE A 202 -6.97 -11.55 -13.43
CA PHE A 202 -7.47 -10.19 -13.41
C PHE A 202 -8.12 -9.75 -14.73
N PRO A 203 -7.57 -10.05 -15.93
CA PRO A 203 -8.21 -9.66 -17.19
C PRO A 203 -9.60 -10.25 -17.37
N ALA A 204 -9.75 -11.56 -17.13
CA ALA A 204 -11.05 -12.24 -17.22
C ALA A 204 -12.05 -11.67 -16.20
N PHE A 205 -11.57 -11.29 -15.02
CA PHE A 205 -12.38 -10.63 -14.01
C PHE A 205 -12.85 -9.24 -14.44
N VAL A 206 -11.96 -8.39 -14.98
CA VAL A 206 -12.33 -7.07 -15.53
C VAL A 206 -13.33 -7.22 -16.67
N ASP A 207 -13.10 -8.19 -17.57
CA ASP A 207 -14.03 -8.46 -18.68
C ASP A 207 -15.42 -8.83 -18.18
N SER A 208 -15.53 -9.65 -17.12
CA SER A 208 -16.82 -9.99 -16.52
C SER A 208 -17.55 -8.79 -15.92
N LEU A 209 -16.83 -7.83 -15.35
CA LEU A 209 -17.40 -6.64 -14.71
C LEU A 209 -17.92 -5.63 -15.73
N LEU A 210 -17.23 -5.51 -16.87
CA LEU A 210 -17.57 -4.55 -17.93
C LEU A 210 -18.57 -5.13 -18.94
N SER A 211 -18.57 -6.46 -19.16
CA SER A 211 -19.46 -7.13 -20.13
C SER A 211 -20.91 -7.29 -19.66
N GLU A 212 -21.22 -7.19 -18.36
CA GLU A 212 -22.60 -7.22 -17.85
C GLU A 212 -23.34 -5.85 -18.03
N SER A 213 -23.09 -5.14 -19.14
CA SER A 213 -23.76 -3.87 -19.48
C SER A 213 -24.94 -4.07 -20.42
#